data_AF-A0AA42NP12-F1
#
_entry.id   AF-A0AA42NP12-F1
#
_cell.length_a   1.000
_cell.length_b   1.000
_cell.length_c   1.000
_cell.angle_alpha   90.00
_cell.angle_beta   90.00
_cell.angle_gamma   90.00
#
_symmetry.space_group_name_H-M   'P 1'
#
loop_
_entity.id
_entity.type
_entity.pdbx_description
1 polymer ?
#
loop_
_entity_poly.entity_id
_entity_poly.type
_entity_poly.pdbx_seq_one_letter_code
_entity_poly.pdbx_strand_id
1 'polypeptide(L)'
;MARSIMEVAFLGTQKTEVEGAKYVKVFYGDEPDGKTEHGLSIVGMAAADEVADEVFFAGSGFAPLETVRITFEVARGGQNKGKNLALHIEPVKPRPAASAAPAASQASAQKPDSKA
;
A
#
# COMPACT_ATOMS: atom_id res chain seq x y z
N MET A 1 2.71 -11.17 20.01
CA MET A 1 3.84 -10.29 19.65
C MET A 1 3.37 -8.84 19.70
N ALA A 2 4.24 -7.87 19.99
CA ALA A 2 3.83 -6.46 20.07
C ALA A 2 3.72 -5.88 18.66
N ARG A 3 2.54 -5.34 18.33
CA ARG A 3 2.30 -4.59 17.10
C ARG A 3 2.63 -3.12 17.32
N SER A 4 3.11 -2.47 16.27
CA SER A 4 3.50 -1.08 16.28
C SER A 4 3.09 -0.44 14.96
N ILE A 5 2.94 0.88 15.00
CA ILE A 5 2.45 1.68 13.89
C ILE A 5 3.44 2.81 13.67
N MET A 6 3.75 3.11 12.41
CA MET A 6 4.50 4.28 11.99
C MET A 6 3.86 4.94 10.77
N GLU A 7 4.01 6.25 10.63
CA GLU A 7 3.61 7.00 9.43
C GLU A 7 4.87 7.50 8.75
N VAL A 8 5.03 7.16 7.46
CA VAL A 8 6.29 7.35 6.71
C VAL A 8 6.00 7.70 5.26
N ALA A 9 6.98 8.28 4.55
CA ALA A 9 6.86 8.51 3.11
C ALA A 9 7.08 7.19 2.35
N PHE A 10 6.07 6.75 1.62
CA PHE A 10 6.11 5.51 0.85
C PHE A 10 6.98 5.65 -0.40
N LEU A 11 7.84 4.68 -0.68
CA LEU A 11 8.68 4.69 -1.87
C LEU A 11 8.31 3.58 -2.86
N GLY A 12 7.71 2.49 -2.38
CA GLY A 12 7.26 1.40 -3.24
C GLY A 12 7.19 0.05 -2.52
N THR A 13 6.63 -0.94 -3.20
CA THR A 13 6.70 -2.35 -2.82
C THR A 13 7.41 -3.14 -3.89
N GLN A 14 8.28 -4.06 -3.48
CA GLN A 14 8.94 -4.99 -4.39
C GLN A 14 8.61 -6.41 -3.97
N LYS A 15 8.20 -7.22 -4.94
CA LYS A 15 8.06 -8.66 -4.81
C LYS A 15 9.23 -9.35 -5.49
N THR A 16 9.80 -10.35 -4.84
CA THR A 16 10.89 -11.17 -5.38
C THR A 16 10.60 -12.62 -5.07
N GLU A 17 10.68 -13.47 -6.09
CA GLU A 17 10.45 -14.91 -5.97
C GLU A 17 11.80 -15.63 -6.13
N VAL A 18 12.19 -16.39 -5.10
CA VAL A 18 13.45 -17.15 -5.08
C VAL A 18 13.12 -18.55 -4.58
N GLU A 19 13.47 -19.58 -5.36
CA GLU A 19 13.31 -20.99 -4.96
C GLU A 19 11.87 -21.35 -4.54
N GLY A 20 10.87 -20.70 -5.16
CA GLY A 20 9.45 -20.90 -4.84
C GLY A 20 8.95 -20.15 -3.59
N ALA A 21 9.84 -19.47 -2.86
CA ALA A 21 9.49 -18.58 -1.77
C ALA A 21 9.27 -17.15 -2.27
N LYS A 22 8.19 -16.51 -1.81
CA LYS A 22 7.84 -15.13 -2.14
C LYS A 22 8.33 -14.21 -1.02
N TYR A 23 9.07 -13.17 -1.39
CA TYR A 23 9.52 -12.13 -0.48
C TYR A 23 8.98 -10.79 -0.94
N VAL A 24 8.28 -10.09 -0.05
CA VAL A 24 7.80 -8.74 -0.30
C VAL A 24 8.52 -7.77 0.62
N LYS A 25 8.97 -6.65 0.06
CA LYS A 25 9.57 -5.54 0.79
C LYS A 25 8.77 -4.27 0.58
N VAL A 26 8.52 -3.54 1.66
CA VAL A 26 8.04 -2.17 1.66
C VAL A 26 9.25 -1.25 1.77
N PHE A 27 9.39 -0.32 0.84
CA PHE A 27 10.39 0.74 0.90
C PHE A 27 9.74 2.03 1.38
N TYR A 28 10.36 2.65 2.36
CA TYR A 28 9.96 3.95 2.88
C TYR A 28 11.18 4.79 3.23
N GLY A 29 10.99 6.08 3.37
CA GLY A 29 12.02 7.01 3.77
C GLY A 29 11.44 8.26 4.39
N ASP A 30 12.33 9.21 4.62
CA ASP A 30 11.97 10.57 5.03
C ASP A 30 11.82 11.45 3.78
N GLU A 31 10.89 12.41 3.85
CA GLU A 31 10.79 13.44 2.81
C GLU A 31 12.08 14.28 2.78
N PRO A 32 12.50 14.78 1.61
CA PRO A 32 13.61 15.72 1.51
C PRO A 32 13.26 16.99 2.29
N ASP A 33 13.95 17.21 3.42
CA ASP A 33 13.66 18.33 4.33
C ASP A 33 14.55 19.57 4.05
N GLY A 34 15.43 19.50 3.05
CA GLY A 34 16.37 20.56 2.67
C GLY A 34 17.42 20.90 3.74
N LYS A 35 17.51 20.15 4.84
CA LYS A 35 18.37 20.46 6.00
C LYS A 35 19.28 19.31 6.40
N THR A 36 18.77 18.09 6.38
CA THR A 36 19.47 16.87 6.79
C THR A 36 19.70 15.93 5.60
N GLU A 37 19.78 16.48 4.38
CA GLU A 37 19.89 15.73 3.12
C GLU A 37 21.26 15.06 2.93
N HIS A 38 21.54 14.06 3.76
CA HIS A 38 22.51 13.02 3.47
C HIS A 38 21.82 11.89 2.69
N GLY A 39 21.30 12.20 1.50
CA GLY A 39 20.63 11.26 0.59
C GLY A 39 19.26 10.80 1.07
N LEU A 40 18.41 10.33 0.15
CA LEU A 40 17.18 9.62 0.52
C LEU A 40 17.54 8.47 1.48
N SER A 41 17.13 8.56 2.74
CA SER A 41 17.19 7.42 3.66
C SER A 41 16.15 6.40 3.21
N ILE A 42 16.57 5.34 2.52
CA ILE A 42 15.68 4.28 2.05
C ILE A 42 15.79 3.11 3.01
N VAL A 43 14.70 2.82 3.71
CA VAL A 43 14.59 1.65 4.59
C VAL A 43 13.71 0.60 3.90
N GLY A 44 14.21 -0.63 3.85
CA GLY A 44 13.45 -1.79 3.38
C GLY A 44 12.94 -2.63 4.55
N MET A 45 11.62 -2.77 4.67
CA MET A 45 10.97 -3.64 5.65
C MET A 45 10.37 -4.85 4.94
N ALA A 46 10.66 -6.06 5.41
CA ALA A 46 10.02 -7.26 4.90
C ALA A 46 8.55 -7.30 5.32
N ALA A 47 7.65 -7.74 4.45
CA ALA A 47 6.31 -8.12 4.86
C ALA A 47 6.36 -9.48 5.58
N ALA A 48 5.44 -9.71 6.51
CA ALA A 48 5.23 -11.05 7.05
C ALA A 48 4.68 -11.97 5.95
N ASP A 49 5.11 -13.23 5.95
CA ASP A 49 4.87 -14.18 4.86
C ASP A 49 3.37 -14.38 4.59
N GLU A 50 2.56 -14.34 5.65
CA GLU A 50 1.12 -14.59 5.60
C GLU A 50 0.34 -13.48 4.88
N VAL A 51 0.90 -12.26 4.81
CA VAL A 51 0.27 -11.06 4.24
C VAL A 51 1.10 -10.44 3.11
N ALA A 52 2.15 -11.13 2.65
CA ALA A 52 3.10 -10.59 1.67
C ALA A 52 2.40 -10.13 0.38
N ASP A 53 1.52 -10.96 -0.18
CA ASP A 53 0.77 -10.64 -1.38
C ASP A 53 -0.17 -9.43 -1.14
N GLU A 54 -0.89 -9.39 -0.01
CA GLU A 54 -1.79 -8.27 0.34
C GLU A 54 -1.05 -6.93 0.46
N VAL A 55 0.10 -6.93 1.14
CA VAL A 55 0.95 -5.74 1.29
C VAL A 55 1.49 -5.28 -0.08
N PHE A 56 1.88 -6.22 -0.95
CA PHE A 56 2.32 -5.88 -2.30
C PHE A 56 1.19 -5.26 -3.13
N PHE A 57 -0.01 -5.85 -3.10
CA PHE A 57 -1.17 -5.32 -3.83
C PHE A 57 -1.59 -3.94 -3.31
N ALA A 58 -1.63 -3.74 -1.98
CA ALA A 58 -1.91 -2.43 -1.40
C ALA A 58 -0.90 -1.36 -1.87
N GLY A 59 0.39 -1.71 -1.91
CA GLY A 59 1.46 -0.82 -2.34
C GLY A 59 1.33 -0.34 -3.78
N SER A 60 0.76 -1.16 -4.67
CA SER A 60 0.49 -0.76 -6.07
C SER A 60 -0.51 0.38 -6.20
N GLY A 61 -1.30 0.63 -5.16
CA GLY A 61 -2.29 1.70 -5.12
C GLY A 61 -1.73 3.06 -4.69
N PHE A 62 -0.52 3.15 -4.15
CA PHE A 62 0.04 4.39 -3.59
C PHE A 62 0.98 5.11 -4.55
N ALA A 63 0.98 6.44 -4.47
CA ALA A 63 1.96 7.24 -5.17
C ALA A 63 3.30 7.26 -4.41
N PRO A 64 4.46 7.37 -5.09
CA PRO A 64 5.72 7.68 -4.40
C PRO A 64 5.60 8.95 -3.56
N LEU A 65 6.21 8.93 -2.39
CA LEU A 65 6.17 9.94 -1.33
C LEU A 65 4.77 10.16 -0.69
N GLU A 66 3.76 9.35 -1.04
CA GLU A 66 2.49 9.36 -0.30
C GLU A 66 2.73 8.92 1.15
N THR A 67 2.20 9.66 2.12
CA THR A 67 2.29 9.27 3.53
C THR A 67 1.39 8.05 3.79
N VAL A 68 2.02 6.94 4.16
CA VAL A 68 1.33 5.69 4.50
C VAL A 68 1.55 5.35 5.97
N ARG A 69 0.56 4.71 6.56
CA ARG A 69 0.64 4.11 7.87
C ARG A 69 1.02 2.65 7.72
N ILE A 70 2.16 2.27 8.27
CA ILE A 70 2.63 0.88 8.31
C ILE A 70 2.32 0.30 9.69
N THR A 71 1.51 -0.76 9.71
CA THR A 71 1.39 -1.64 10.89
C THR A 71 2.43 -2.74 10.76
N PHE A 72 3.25 -2.93 11.78
CA PHE A 72 4.31 -3.94 11.78
C PHE A 72 4.40 -4.64 13.13
N GLU A 73 5.07 -5.78 13.16
CA GLU A 73 5.45 -6.45 14.39
C GLU A 73 6.96 -6.68 14.45
N VAL A 74 7.47 -6.85 15.67
CA VAL A 74 8.88 -7.15 15.89
C VAL A 74 9.04 -8.65 16.09
N ALA A 75 9.56 -9.34 15.08
CA ALA A 75 9.96 -10.73 15.20
C ALA A 75 11.20 -10.82 16.10
N ARG A 76 11.00 -11.27 17.35
CA ARG A 76 12.08 -11.50 18.33
C ARG A 76 12.57 -12.94 18.20
N GLY A 77 13.70 -13.15 17.52
CA GLY A 77 14.36 -14.45 17.40
C GLY A 77 15.79 -14.43 17.95
N GLY A 78 16.31 -15.57 18.39
CA GLY A 78 17.57 -15.69 19.17
C GLY A 78 18.84 -15.11 18.56
N GLN A 79 18.87 -14.83 17.24
CA GLN A 79 19.99 -14.14 16.57
C GLN A 79 19.58 -12.88 15.79
N ASN A 80 18.28 -12.65 15.57
CA ASN A 80 17.80 -11.49 14.83
C ASN A 80 17.45 -10.40 15.84
N LYS A 81 18.36 -9.43 16.05
CA LYS A 81 18.00 -8.14 16.65
C LYS A 81 16.69 -7.69 15.98
N GLY A 82 15.64 -7.50 16.79
CA GLY A 82 14.23 -7.55 16.36
C GLY A 82 13.99 -7.04 14.94
N LYS A 83 13.64 -7.95 14.03
CA LYS A 83 13.30 -7.58 12.64
C LYS A 83 11.86 -7.09 12.62
N ASN A 84 11.64 -5.90 12.07
CA ASN A 84 10.30 -5.40 11.82
C ASN A 84 9.72 -6.10 10.60
N LEU A 85 8.52 -6.68 10.76
CA LEU A 85 7.76 -7.30 9.69
C LEU A 85 6.48 -6.49 9.45
N ALA A 86 6.31 -5.97 8.24
CA ALA A 86 5.11 -5.26 7.84
C ALA A 86 3.93 -6.23 7.80
N LEU A 87 2.85 -5.85 8.48
CA LEU A 87 1.59 -6.60 8.54
C LEU A 87 0.51 -5.97 7.67
N HIS A 88 0.53 -4.64 7.54
CA HIS A 88 -0.48 -3.89 6.79
C HIS A 88 0.05 -2.51 6.43
N ILE A 89 -0.39 -1.97 5.28
CA ILE A 89 -0.12 -0.61 4.85
C ILE A 89 -1.41 0.05 4.37
N GLU A 90 -1.66 1.28 4.82
CA GLU A 90 -2.84 2.08 4.45
C GLU A 90 -2.47 3.56 4.25
N PRO A 91 -3.20 4.33 3.43
CA PRO A 91 -2.94 5.75 3.28
C PRO A 91 -3.39 6.51 4.54
N VAL A 92 -2.59 7.48 4.99
CA VAL A 92 -2.96 8.30 6.17
C VAL A 92 -4.15 9.22 5.85
N LYS A 93 -4.22 9.70 4.61
CA LYS A 93 -5.34 10.53 4.13
C LYS A 93 -6.40 9.64 3.48
N PRO A 94 -7.69 9.81 3.81
CA PRO A 94 -8.76 9.12 3.11
C PRO A 94 -8.69 9.43 1.61
N ARG A 95 -8.58 8.39 0.78
CA ARG A 95 -8.68 8.55 -0.67
C ARG A 95 -10.11 8.99 -1.00
N PRO A 96 -10.32 10.03 -1.84
CA PRO A 96 -11.64 10.31 -2.38
C PRO A 96 -12.14 9.04 -3.06
N ALA A 97 -13.28 8.52 -2.61
CA ALA A 97 -13.92 7.40 -3.30
C ALA A 97 -14.08 7.80 -4.76
N ALA A 98 -13.51 7.01 -5.68
CA ALA A 98 -13.75 7.21 -7.09
C ALA A 98 -15.27 7.24 -7.29
N SER A 99 -15.79 8.39 -7.74
CA SER A 99 -17.22 8.56 -7.99
C SER A 99 -17.69 7.39 -8.84
N ALA A 100 -18.59 6.58 -8.29
CA ALA A 100 -19.24 5.52 -9.05
C ALA A 100 -19.77 6.15 -10.34
N ALA A 101 -19.36 5.60 -11.48
CA ALA A 101 -19.80 6.07 -12.79
C ALA A 101 -21.34 6.11 -12.81
N PRO A 102 -21.98 7.16 -13.36
CA PRO A 102 -23.43 7.20 -13.47
C PRO A 102 -23.92 5.97 -14.24
N ALA A 103 -24.81 5.20 -13.61
CA ALA A 103 -25.51 4.12 -14.28
C ALA A 103 -26.15 4.64 -15.56
N ALA A 104 -25.84 3.98 -16.69
CA ALA A 104 -26.42 4.29 -17.98
C ALA A 104 -27.96 4.27 -17.86
N SER A 105 -28.58 5.43 -18.11
CA SER A 105 -30.02 5.59 -18.24
C SER A 105 -30.55 4.67 -19.34
N GLN A 106 -31.33 3.65 -18.95
CA GLN A 106 -32.11 2.83 -19.86
C GLN A 106 -33.08 3.74 -20.63
N ALA A 107 -32.85 3.87 -21.94
CA ALA A 107 -33.80 4.50 -22.85
C ALA A 107 -35.06 3.63 -22.95
N SER A 108 -36.14 4.12 -22.35
CA SER A 108 -37.48 3.57 -22.49
C SER A 108 -37.95 3.64 -23.94
N ALA A 109 -38.37 2.49 -24.47
CA ALA A 109 -39.06 2.37 -25.75
C ALA A 109 -40.37 3.16 -25.73
N GLN A 110 -40.46 4.19 -26.59
CA GLN A 110 -41.70 4.92 -26.82
C GLN A 110 -42.19 4.60 -28.24
N LYS A 111 -43.19 3.71 -28.30
CA LYS A 111 -43.99 3.39 -29.48
C LYS A 111 -44.84 4.61 -29.86
N PRO A 112 -44.93 5.03 -31.13
CA PRO A 112 -46.02 5.87 -31.58
C PRO A 112 -47.09 5.02 -32.25
N ASP A 113 -48.23 4.90 -31.59
CA ASP A 113 -49.53 4.72 -32.23
C ASP A 113 -50.02 6.12 -32.63
N SER A 114 -50.30 6.38 -33.91
CA SER A 114 -51.50 7.12 -34.33
C SER A 114 -51.65 7.17 -35.84
N LYS A 115 -52.73 6.51 -36.27
CA LYS A 115 -53.66 6.81 -37.37
C LYS A 115 -53.75 8.30 -37.76
N ALA A 116 -53.73 8.57 -39.07
CA ALA A 116 -54.66 9.46 -39.82
C ALA A 116 -54.41 9.26 -41.32
#